data_AF-A0A538K1P3-F1
#
_entry.id   AF-A0A538K1P3-F1
#
_cell.length_a   1.000
_cell.length_b   1.000
_cell.length_c   1.000
_cell.angle_alpha   90.00
_cell.angle_beta   90.00
_cell.angle_gamma   90.00
#
_symmetry.space_group_name_H-M   'P 1'
#
loop_
_entity.id
_entity.type
_entity.pdbx_description
1 polymer ?
#
loop_
_entity_poly.entity_id
_entity_poly.type
_entity_poly.pdbx_seq_one_letter_code
_entity_poly.pdbx_strand_id
1 'polypeptide(L)' 'PGATITPINRAWTEDPAKAEIVSSHIPLGRAGTADEMAGVCAFLASEDAAYITGQTIFVDGGLTLYADFREPWSSE' A
#
# COMPACT_ATOMS: atom_id res chain seq x y z
N PRO A 1 1.21 -2.28 -6.35
CA PRO A 1 1.65 -1.36 -5.26
C PRO A 1 0.50 -0.46 -4.84
N GLY A 2 0.42 -0.12 -3.55
CA GLY A 2 -0.50 0.91 -3.04
C GLY A 2 0.10 2.32 -3.07
N ALA A 3 -0.45 3.21 -2.25
CA ALA A 3 0.11 4.55 -2.05
C ALA A 3 1.57 4.43 -1.55
N THR A 4 2.50 5.03 -2.31
CA THR A 4 3.94 4.88 -2.09
C THR A 4 4.64 6.24 -2.14
N ILE A 5 5.50 6.51 -1.16
CA ILE A 5 6.28 7.75 -1.11
C ILE A 5 7.34 7.76 -2.22
N THR A 6 7.05 8.49 -3.29
CA THR A 6 7.91 8.66 -4.48
C THR A 6 7.67 10.03 -5.11
N PRO A 7 8.56 10.53 -5.98
CA PRO A 7 8.41 11.87 -6.58
C PRO A 7 7.11 12.11 -7.34
N ILE A 8 6.45 11.06 -7.84
CA ILE A 8 5.15 11.16 -8.55
C ILE A 8 4.02 11.62 -7.62
N ASN A 9 4.17 11.39 -6.31
CA ASN A 9 3.15 11.61 -5.29
C ASN A 9 3.36 12.88 -4.46
N ARG A 10 4.31 13.74 -4.86
CA ARG A 10 4.64 14.99 -4.13
C ARG A 10 3.43 15.88 -3.82
N ALA A 11 2.43 15.88 -4.69
CA ALA A 11 1.21 16.67 -4.54
C ALA A 11 0.45 16.42 -3.22
N TRP A 12 0.61 15.23 -2.61
CA TRP A 12 0.04 14.90 -1.31
C TRP A 12 1.10 14.53 -0.26
N THR A 13 2.28 14.02 -0.63
CA THR A 13 3.32 13.67 0.37
C THR A 13 3.95 14.89 1.03
N GLU A 14 3.95 16.04 0.37
CA GLU A 14 4.51 17.30 0.91
C GLU A 14 3.44 18.16 1.63
N ASP A 15 2.19 17.69 1.69
CA ASP A 15 1.07 18.36 2.32
C ASP A 15 0.52 17.47 3.46
N PRO A 16 0.79 17.78 4.73
CA PRO A 16 0.40 16.93 5.85
C PRO A 16 -1.11 16.63 5.91
N ALA A 17 -1.96 17.58 5.53
CA ALA A 17 -3.40 17.37 5.55
C ALA A 17 -3.84 16.38 4.47
N LYS A 18 -3.23 16.43 3.28
CA LYS A 18 -3.49 15.45 2.22
C LYS A 18 -2.86 14.10 2.52
N ALA A 19 -1.68 14.08 3.13
CA ALA A 19 -1.03 12.84 3.56
C ALA A 19 -1.88 12.08 4.58
N GLU A 20 -2.52 12.79 5.50
CA GLU A 20 -3.47 12.21 6.46
C GLU A 20 -4.68 11.61 5.74
N ILE A 21 -5.29 12.34 4.81
CA ILE A 21 -6.43 11.83 4.00
C ILE A 21 -6.05 10.57 3.23
N VAL A 22 -4.88 10.53 2.59
CA VAL A 22 -4.43 9.33 1.89
C VAL A 22 -4.22 8.18 2.87
N SER A 23 -3.60 8.45 4.03
CA SER A 23 -3.29 7.44 5.04
C SER A 23 -4.54 6.87 5.71
N SER A 24 -5.62 7.65 5.85
CA SER A 24 -6.89 7.16 6.41
C SER A 24 -7.57 6.11 5.54
N HIS A 25 -7.28 6.08 4.23
CA HIS A 25 -7.77 5.04 3.32
C HIS A 25 -6.89 3.78 3.31
N ILE A 26 -5.75 3.78 3.99
CA ILE A 26 -4.83 2.64 4.06
C ILE A 26 -5.03 1.94 5.41
N PRO A 27 -5.43 0.66 5.47
CA PRO A 27 -5.62 -0.03 6.75
C PRO A 27 -4.41 -0.03 7.67
N LEU A 28 -3.19 -0.07 7.12
CA LEU A 28 -1.94 0.04 7.88
C LEU A 28 -1.65 1.46 8.40
N GLY A 29 -2.47 2.46 8.02
CA GLY A 29 -2.42 3.84 8.51
C GLY A 29 -1.27 4.68 7.94
N ARG A 30 -0.59 4.22 6.89
CA ARG A 30 0.50 4.96 6.23
C ARG A 30 0.72 4.49 4.81
N ALA A 31 1.27 5.38 3.99
CA ALA A 31 1.87 4.99 2.72
C ALA A 31 3.14 4.14 2.92
N GLY A 32 3.42 3.28 1.93
CA GLY A 32 4.67 2.52 1.88
C GLY A 32 5.84 3.35 1.35
N THR A 33 7.07 2.90 1.59
CA THR A 33 8.28 3.47 0.97
C THR A 33 8.63 2.74 -0.33
N ALA A 34 9.50 3.34 -1.14
CA ALA A 34 10.06 2.66 -2.31
C ALA A 34 10.85 1.39 -1.93
N ASP A 35 11.53 1.39 -0.77
CA ASP A 35 12.31 0.25 -0.29
C ASP A 35 11.42 -0.95 0.07
N GLU A 36 10.22 -0.71 0.61
CA GLU A 36 9.25 -1.78 0.87
C GLU A 36 8.77 -2.45 -0.42
N MET A 37 8.61 -1.69 -1.51
CA MET A 37 8.31 -2.24 -2.83
C MET A 37 9.50 -3.02 -3.38
N ALA A 38 10.70 -2.46 -3.25
CA ALA A 38 11.94 -3.08 -3.71
C ALA A 38 12.22 -4.40 -2.99
N GLY A 39 11.93 -4.49 -1.68
CA GLY A 39 12.08 -5.73 -0.91
C GLY A 39 11.22 -6.88 -1.44
N VAL A 40 9.95 -6.59 -1.78
CA VAL A 40 9.08 -7.61 -2.39
C VAL A 40 9.53 -7.96 -3.80
N CYS A 41 9.97 -6.99 -4.61
CA CYS A 41 10.55 -7.28 -5.92
C CYS A 41 11.81 -8.15 -5.83
N ALA A 42 12.69 -7.89 -4.85
CA ALA A 42 13.90 -8.67 -4.64
C ALA A 42 13.58 -10.11 -4.21
N PHE A 43 12.59 -10.31 -3.33
CA PHE A 43 12.09 -11.63 -2.96
C PHE A 43 11.53 -12.38 -4.17
N LEU A 44 10.65 -11.73 -4.97
CA LEU A 44 10.06 -12.37 -6.15
C LEU A 44 11.08 -12.70 -7.24
N ALA A 45 12.24 -12.03 -7.24
CA ALA A 45 13.36 -12.32 -8.13
C ALA A 45 14.36 -13.33 -7.55
N SER A 46 14.22 -13.75 -6.29
CA SER A 46 15.14 -14.70 -5.64
C SER A 46 14.71 -16.16 -5.86
N GLU A 47 15.59 -17.09 -5.49
CA GLU A 47 15.29 -18.53 -5.50
C GLU A 47 14.18 -18.93 -4.52
N ASP A 48 13.94 -18.11 -3.48
CA ASP A 48 12.89 -18.38 -2.49
C ASP A 48 11.48 -18.31 -3.09
N ALA A 49 11.32 -17.60 -4.21
CA ALA A 49 10.07 -17.48 -4.95
C ALA A 49 10.00 -18.40 -6.18
N ALA A 50 10.89 -19.40 -6.32
CA ALA A 50 11.07 -20.18 -7.56
C ALA A 50 9.80 -20.87 -8.10
N TYR A 51 8.78 -21.10 -7.28
CA TYR A 51 7.52 -21.73 -7.69
C TYR A 51 6.31 -20.77 -7.73
N ILE A 52 6.54 -19.47 -7.57
CA ILE A 52 5.51 -18.44 -7.68
C ILE A 52 5.50 -17.91 -9.11
N THR A 53 4.41 -18.12 -9.84
CA THR A 53 4.22 -17.59 -11.19
C THR A 53 2.77 -17.19 -11.46
N GLY A 54 2.57 -16.19 -12.31
CA GLY A 54 1.25 -15.68 -12.71
C GLY A 54 0.44 -14.98 -11.61
N GLN A 55 1.04 -14.72 -10.45
CA GLN A 55 0.36 -14.09 -9.31
C GLN A 55 0.51 -12.57 -9.33
N THR A 56 -0.53 -11.87 -8.86
CA THR A 56 -0.43 -10.46 -8.46
C THR A 56 -0.24 -10.41 -6.95
N ILE A 57 0.88 -9.86 -6.49
CA ILE A 57 1.14 -9.65 -5.06
C ILE A 57 0.86 -8.19 -4.72
N PHE A 58 -0.16 -7.94 -3.90
CA PHE A 58 -0.47 -6.60 -3.44
C PHE A 58 0.47 -6.19 -2.31
N VAL A 59 1.18 -5.08 -2.54
CA VAL A 59 2.05 -4.41 -1.55
C VAL A 59 1.46 -3.02 -1.34
N ASP A 60 0.40 -2.95 -0.53
CA ASP A 60 -0.49 -1.79 -0.54
C ASP A 60 -1.01 -1.37 0.84
N GLY A 61 -0.49 -1.95 1.92
CA GLY A 61 -0.94 -1.65 3.28
C GLY A 61 -2.41 -2.01 3.53
N GLY A 62 -3.01 -2.86 2.70
CA GLY A 62 -4.42 -3.27 2.77
C GLY A 62 -5.39 -2.42 1.95
N LEU A 63 -4.93 -1.53 1.07
CA LEU A 63 -5.81 -0.69 0.24
C LEU A 63 -6.86 -1.51 -0.53
N THR A 64 -6.52 -2.71 -0.97
CA THR A 64 -7.43 -3.63 -1.66
C THR A 64 -8.49 -4.29 -0.78
N LEU A 65 -8.44 -4.08 0.55
CA LEU A 65 -9.33 -4.72 1.53
C LEU A 65 -10.56 -3.86 1.90
N TYR A 66 -10.87 -2.83 1.10
CA TYR A 66 -12.06 -1.97 1.30
C TYR A 66 -12.07 -1.29 2.68
N ALA A 67 -11.11 -0.39 2.92
CA ALA A 67 -10.91 0.27 4.22
C ALA A 67 -12.18 0.91 4.81
N ASP A 68 -13.09 1.41 3.97
CA ASP A 68 -14.35 2.04 4.38
C ASP A 68 -15.30 1.09 5.14
N PHE A 69 -15.10 -0.23 5.03
CA PHE A 69 -15.88 -1.24 5.77
C PHE A 69 -15.28 -1.61 7.12
N ARG A 70 -14.20 -0.95 7.55
CA ARG A 70 -13.64 -1.13 8.88
C ARG A 70 -14.64 -0.79 9.98
N GLU A 71 -15.47 0.23 9.74
CA GLU A 71 -16.56 0.62 10.62
C GLU A 71 -17.89 0.40 9.88
N PRO A 72 -18.74 -0.55 10.33
CA PRO A 72 -19.97 -0.87 9.63
C PRO A 72 -21.02 0.22 9.85
N TRP A 73 -21.24 1.06 8.83
CA TRP A 73 -22.24 2.13 8.87
C TRP A 73 -23.69 1.62 8.98
N SER A 74 -23.94 0.35 8.65
CA SER A 74 -25.27 -0.24 8.61
C SER A 74 -25.72 -0.89 9.93
N SER A 75 -24.83 -0.97 10.91
CA SER A 75 -25.06 -1.68 12.17
C SER A 75 -25.27 -0.74 13.36
N GLU A 76 -25.39 0.57 13.09
CA GLU A 76 -25.80 1.60 14.05
C GLU A 76 -27.30 1.90 13.97
#